data_AF-A0A6J7AN51-F1
#
_entry.id   AF-A0A6J7AN51-F1
#
_cell.length_a   1.000
_cell.length_b   1.000
_cell.length_c   1.000
_cell.angle_alpha   90.00
_cell.angle_beta   90.00
_cell.angle_gamma   90.00
#
_symmetry.space_group_name_H-M   'P 1'
#
loop_
_entity.id
_entity.type
_entity.pdbx_description
1 polymer ?
#
loop_
_entity_poly.entity_id
_entity_poly.type
_entity_poly.pdbx_seq_one_letter_code
_entity_poly.pdbx_strand_id
1 'polypeptide(L)' 'MSKFGPEWVAPVIVWLASADSKDVTGQVIEASGMILGIAEGWHRGPNTDNPPTDPTEVGTMVRKFISEMRPRSTWADVS' A
#
# COMPACT_ATOMS: atom_id res chain seq x y z
N MET A 1 -20.03 12.40 16.85
CA MET A 1 -18.58 12.20 17.06
C MET A 1 -17.86 12.37 15.73
N SER A 2 -16.64 12.92 15.75
CA SER A 2 -15.84 13.07 14.54
C SER A 2 -15.36 11.69 14.07
N LYS A 3 -15.48 11.39 12.77
CA LYS A 3 -14.94 10.15 12.20
C LYS A 3 -13.41 10.08 12.17
N PHE A 4 -12.75 11.16 12.61
CA PHE A 4 -11.29 11.29 12.70
C PHE A 4 -10.81 11.36 14.17
N GLY A 5 -11.68 11.00 15.12
CA GLY A 5 -11.32 10.91 16.53
C GLY A 5 -10.48 9.66 16.84
N PRO A 6 -9.69 9.68 17.93
CA PRO A 6 -8.82 8.56 18.32
C PRO A 6 -9.59 7.27 18.66
N GLU A 7 -10.88 7.37 19.00
CA GLU A 7 -11.75 6.23 19.31
C GLU A 7 -11.89 5.22 18.16
N TRP A 8 -11.60 5.64 16.93
CA TRP A 8 -11.66 4.78 15.75
C TRP A 8 -10.35 4.06 15.43
N VAL A 9 -9.24 4.47 16.03
CA VAL A 9 -7.91 3.85 15.85
C VAL A 9 -7.55 2.99 17.06
N ALA A 10 -7.86 3.48 18.28
CA ALA A 10 -7.45 2.84 19.52
C ALA A 10 -7.86 1.36 19.66
N PRO A 11 -9.06 0.91 19.24
CA PRO A 11 -9.47 -0.49 19.39
C PRO A 11 -8.55 -1.49 18.67
N VAL A 12 -8.10 -1.16 17.47
CA VAL A 12 -7.18 -2.01 16.69
C VAL A 12 -5.85 -2.17 17.42
N ILE A 13 -5.34 -1.07 17.98
CA ILE A 13 -4.08 -1.09 18.74
C ILE A 13 -4.22 -1.92 20.02
N VAL A 14 -5.34 -1.79 20.74
CA VAL A 14 -5.60 -2.58 21.95
C VAL A 14 -5.68 -4.07 21.62
N TRP A 15 -6.37 -4.44 20.54
CA TRP A 15 -6.45 -5.83 20.09
C TRP A 15 -5.07 -6.38 19.68
N LEU A 16 -4.28 -5.61 18.91
CA LEU A 16 -2.91 -5.97 18.51
C LEU A 16 -1.94 -6.15 19.69
N ALA A 17 -2.21 -5.51 20.83
CA ALA A 17 -1.44 -5.67 22.06
C ALA A 17 -1.88 -6.87 22.92
N SER A 18 -2.94 -7.58 22.52
CA SER A 18 -3.50 -8.71 23.26
C SER A 18 -2.88 -10.05 22.84
N ALA A 19 -3.13 -11.10 23.62
CA ALA A 19 -2.72 -12.46 23.25
C ALA A 19 -3.49 -13.04 22.05
N ASP A 20 -4.62 -12.42 21.69
CA ASP A 20 -5.50 -12.87 20.61
C ASP A 20 -4.87 -12.64 19.24
N SER A 21 -4.05 -11.60 19.08
CA SER A 21 -3.39 -11.23 17.81
C SER A 21 -2.04 -11.93 17.60
N LYS A 22 -1.74 -13.01 18.33
CA LYS A 22 -0.41 -13.65 18.35
C LYS A 22 0.08 -14.16 17.00
N ASP A 23 -0.83 -14.47 16.09
CA ASP A 23 -0.58 -15.01 14.76
C ASP A 23 -0.63 -13.94 13.65
N VAL A 24 -0.91 -12.67 14.01
CA VAL A 24 -1.02 -11.56 13.06
C VAL A 24 0.30 -10.77 13.04
N THR A 25 1.03 -10.85 11.93
CA THR A 25 2.31 -10.16 11.73
C THR A 25 2.61 -9.82 10.27
N GLY A 26 3.21 -8.66 10.02
CA GLY A 26 3.60 -8.19 8.69
C GLY A 26 2.49 -7.49 7.89
N GLN A 27 1.30 -7.28 8.48
CA GLN A 27 0.20 -6.56 7.84
C GLN A 27 0.29 -5.06 8.11
N VAL A 28 -0.24 -4.28 7.17
CA VAL A 28 -0.56 -2.86 7.36
C VAL A 28 -2.07 -2.75 7.50
N ILE A 29 -2.55 -2.11 8.58
CA ILE A 29 -3.98 -1.98 8.86
C ILE A 29 -4.37 -0.50 8.76
N GLU A 30 -5.33 -0.19 7.89
CA GLU A 30 -5.99 1.11 7.86
C GLU A 30 -7.11 1.12 8.89
N ALA A 31 -7.16 2.13 9.75
CA ALA A 31 -8.20 2.28 10.77
C ALA A 31 -8.65 3.73 10.88
N SER A 32 -9.94 3.97 10.71
CA SER A 32 -10.59 5.26 10.90
C SER A 32 -12.09 5.08 11.17
N GLY A 33 -12.82 6.17 11.43
CA GLY A 33 -14.28 6.12 11.54
C GLY A 33 -15.00 5.91 10.19
N MET A 34 -14.26 5.68 9.11
CA MET A 34 -14.77 5.39 7.78
C MET A 34 -14.46 3.96 7.34
N ILE A 35 -13.30 3.43 7.69
CA ILE A 35 -12.80 2.15 7.20
C ILE A 35 -11.94 1.44 8.24
N LEU A 36 -12.04 0.10 8.27
CA LEU A 36 -11.07 -0.81 8.88
C LEU A 36 -10.68 -1.82 7.80
N GLY A 37 -9.44 -1.77 7.34
CA GLY A 37 -9.00 -2.54 6.17
C GLY A 37 -7.56 -3.02 6.28
N ILE A 38 -7.21 -4.05 5.50
CA ILE A 38 -5.83 -4.50 5.34
C ILE A 38 -5.27 -3.87 4.07
N ALA A 39 -4.18 -3.13 4.21
CA ALA A 39 -3.42 -2.64 3.08
C ALA A 39 -2.61 -3.80 2.47
N GLU A 40 -2.98 -4.21 1.27
CA GLU A 40 -2.32 -5.30 0.53
C GLU A 40 -0.95 -4.90 -0.06
N GLY A 41 -0.60 -3.61 0.02
CA GLY A 41 0.74 -3.12 -0.22
C GLY A 41 1.04 -2.73 -1.67
N TRP A 42 2.33 -2.71 -2.00
CA TRP A 42 2.84 -2.27 -3.30
C TRP A 42 2.83 -3.42 -4.31
N HIS A 43 2.33 -3.16 -5.53
CA HIS A 43 2.39 -4.11 -6.63
C HIS A 43 3.43 -3.68 -7.67
N ARG A 44 4.26 -4.63 -8.11
CA ARG A 44 5.23 -4.39 -9.19
C ARG A 44 4.53 -4.13 -10.52
N GLY A 45 4.98 -3.10 -11.21
CA GLY A 45 4.58 -2.78 -12.59
C GLY A 45 5.44 -3.49 -13.65
N PRO A 46 5.41 -3.03 -14.91
CA PRO A 46 6.31 -3.50 -15.95
C PRO A 46 7.77 -3.42 -15.50
N ASN A 47 8.56 -4.44 -15.87
CA ASN A 47 9.93 -4.60 -15.43
C ASN A 47 10.76 -5.38 -16.46
N THR A 48 12.06 -5.48 -16.24
CA THR A 48 13.01 -6.28 -17.02
C THR A 48 13.94 -7.04 -16.08
N ASP A 49 14.36 -8.23 -16.49
CA ASP A 49 15.43 -8.99 -15.81
C ASP A 49 16.84 -8.54 -16.23
N ASN A 50 16.92 -7.67 -17.25
CA ASN A 50 18.16 -7.10 -17.78
C ASN A 50 18.12 -5.57 -17.67
N PRO A 51 18.40 -5.00 -16.49
CA PRO A 51 18.47 -3.54 -16.34
C PRO A 51 19.69 -2.98 -17.09
N PRO A 52 19.58 -1.75 -17.63
CA PRO A 52 20.70 -1.12 -18.32
C PRO A 52 21.80 -0.77 -17.32
N THR A 53 23.06 -0.97 -17.72
CA THR A 53 24.23 -0.51 -16.96
C THR A 53 24.68 0.89 -17.37
N ASP A 54 24.25 1.37 -18.54
CA ASP A 54 24.48 2.74 -19.00
C ASP A 54 23.36 3.67 -18.46
N PRO A 55 23.69 4.71 -17.66
CA PRO A 55 22.71 5.67 -17.17
C PRO A 55 21.90 6.38 -18.27
N THR A 56 22.46 6.51 -19.48
CA THR A 56 21.80 7.17 -20.61
C THR A 56 20.63 6.35 -21.17
N GLU A 57 20.64 5.02 -20.96
CA GLU A 57 19.57 4.12 -21.42
C GLU A 57 18.39 4.02 -20.44
N VAL A 58 18.61 4.35 -19.16
CA VAL A 58 17.60 4.26 -18.09
C VAL A 58 16.34 5.05 -18.45
N GLY A 59 16.50 6.26 -18.98
CA GLY A 59 15.37 7.14 -19.31
C GLY A 59 14.43 6.54 -20.36
N THR A 60 14.98 5.90 -21.39
CA THR A 60 14.20 5.24 -22.44
C THR A 60 13.40 4.09 -21.87
N MET A 61 14.04 3.26 -21.04
CA MET A 61 13.40 2.09 -20.44
C MET A 61 12.30 2.48 -19.44
N VAL A 62 12.56 3.45 -18.56
CA VAL A 62 11.57 3.93 -17.59
C VAL A 62 10.35 4.51 -18.31
N ARG A 63 10.54 5.29 -19.37
CA ARG A 63 9.42 5.84 -20.16
C ARG A 63 8.59 4.75 -20.81
N LYS A 64 9.22 3.69 -21.32
CA LYS A 64 8.51 2.51 -21.83
C LYS A 64 7.63 1.89 -20.74
N PHE A 65 8.19 1.61 -19.56
CA PHE A 65 7.43 1.02 -18.46
C PHE A 65 6.28 1.92 -17.99
N ILE A 66 6.47 3.25 -17.97
CA ILE A 66 5.40 4.20 -17.65
C ILE A 66 4.28 4.18 -18.71
N SER A 67 4.60 3.92 -19.99
CA SER A 67 3.56 3.81 -21.03
C SER A 67 2.79 2.48 -20.96
N GLU A 68 3.38 1.44 -20.38
CA GLU A 68 2.81 0.09 -20.27
C GLU A 68 2.18 -0.19 -18.90
N MET A 69 2.48 0.61 -17.88
CA MET A 69 1.96 0.36 -16.54
C MET A 69 0.45 0.52 -16.48
N ARG A 70 -0.16 -0.19 -15.53
CA ARG A 70 -1.54 0.06 -15.14
C ARG A 70 -1.70 1.53 -14.74
N PRO A 71 -2.85 2.17 -15.02
CA PRO A 71 -3.16 3.49 -14.49
C PRO A 71 -2.93 3.54 -12.99
N ARG A 72 -2.47 4.69 -12.50
CA ARG A 72 -2.29 4.92 -11.06
C ARG A 72 -3.63 4.71 -10.36
N SER A 73 -3.65 3.88 -9.33
CA SER A 73 -4.80 3.75 -8.42
C SER A 73 -5.16 5.13 -7.88
N THR A 74 -6.42 5.50 -8.07
CA THR A 74 -7.01 6.72 -7.54
C THR A 74 -7.69 6.43 -6.21
N TRP A 75 -8.09 7.47 -5.49
CA TRP A 75 -8.85 7.30 -4.25
C TRP A 75 -10.13 6.50 -4.47
N ALA A 76 -10.81 6.70 -5.61
CA ALA A 76 -12.01 5.94 -5.97
C ALA A 76 -11.77 4.43 -6.18
N ASP A 77 -10.53 4.02 -6.44
CA ASP A 77 -10.19 2.60 -6.63
C ASP A 77 -9.92 1.88 -5.30
N VAL A 78 -9.73 2.62 -4.20
CA VAL A 78 -9.27 2.08 -2.91
C VAL A 78 -10.16 2.47 -1.72
N SER A 79 -11.24 3.23 -1.94
CA SER A 79 -12.17 3.72 -0.90
C SER A 79 -13.60 3.28 -1.09
#